data_AF-A0A1L7D3C1-F1
#
_entry.id   AF-A0A1L7D3C1-F1
#
_cell.length_a   1.000
_cell.length_b   1.000
_cell.length_c   1.000
_cell.angle_alpha   90.00
_cell.angle_beta   90.00
_cell.angle_gamma   90.00
#
_symmetry.space_group_name_H-M   'P 1'
#
loop_
_entity.id
_entity.type
_entity.pdbx_description
1 polymer ?
#
loop_
_entity_poly.entity_id
_entity_poly.type
_entity_poly.pdbx_seq_one_letter_code
_entity_poly.pdbx_strand_id
1 'polypeptide(L)'
;MISLVTIRNAHHILGLPTDDESIEAKYEEIYEAVDERTDYYYGLFINQWHEQHPEANEVQPGEVTGRCHSQALQRAEEEMLEEYINDPIRVLRNREEDAY
;
A
#
# COMPACT_ATOMS: atom_id res chain seq x y z
N MET A 1 4.31 -5.26 -5.18
CA MET A 1 4.16 -3.89 -5.73
C MET A 1 3.06 -3.87 -6.78
N ILE A 2 2.23 -2.83 -6.78
CA ILE A 2 1.06 -2.72 -7.67
C ILE A 2 1.54 -2.52 -9.11
N SER A 3 0.96 -3.27 -10.07
CA SER A 3 1.43 -3.25 -11.45
C SER A 3 0.91 -2.05 -12.25
N LEU A 4 1.70 -1.54 -13.20
CA LEU A 4 1.28 -0.50 -14.15
C LEU A 4 -0.01 -0.90 -14.91
N VAL A 5 -0.18 -2.19 -15.22
CA VAL A 5 -1.40 -2.71 -15.86
C VAL A 5 -2.62 -2.56 -14.95
N THR A 6 -2.46 -2.83 -13.65
CA THR A 6 -3.51 -2.63 -12.65
C THR A 6 -3.91 -1.16 -12.57
N ILE A 7 -2.94 -0.25 -12.51
CA ILE A 7 -3.17 1.20 -12.45
C ILE A 7 -3.88 1.69 -13.72
N ARG A 8 -3.41 1.24 -14.89
CA ARG A 8 -4.04 1.58 -16.17
C ARG A 8 -5.48 1.12 -16.28
N ASN A 9 -5.78 -0.09 -15.83
CA ASN A 9 -7.15 -0.60 -15.79
C ASN A 9 -8.02 0.22 -14.84
N ALA A 10 -7.50 0.59 -13.67
CA ALA A 10 -8.21 1.46 -12.73
C ALA A 10 -8.51 2.83 -13.35
N HIS A 11 -7.52 3.46 -13.98
CA HIS A 11 -7.71 4.73 -14.69
C HIS A 11 -8.77 4.63 -15.78
N HIS A 12 -8.76 3.54 -16.56
CA HIS A 12 -9.76 3.31 -17.60
C HIS A 12 -11.18 3.23 -17.03
N ILE A 13 -11.37 2.49 -15.92
CA ILE A 13 -12.67 2.38 -15.23
C ILE A 13 -13.11 3.73 -14.67
N LEU A 14 -12.17 4.47 -14.09
CA LEU A 14 -12.41 5.76 -13.44
C LEU A 14 -12.55 6.94 -14.43
N GLY A 15 -12.39 6.70 -15.74
CA GLY A 15 -12.38 7.76 -16.75
C GLY A 15 -11.19 8.74 -16.61
N LEU A 16 -10.08 8.28 -16.01
CA LEU A 16 -8.84 9.04 -15.86
C LEU A 16 -7.91 8.82 -17.08
N PRO A 17 -6.92 9.71 -17.30
CA PRO A 17 -5.95 9.55 -18.40
C PRO A 17 -5.18 8.22 -18.34
N THR A 18 -5.06 7.52 -19.47
CA THR A 18 -4.42 6.18 -19.56
C THR A 18 -3.14 6.17 -20.39
N ASP A 19 -2.66 7.34 -20.85
CA ASP A 19 -1.36 7.48 -21.51
C ASP A 19 -0.20 7.11 -20.57
N ASP A 20 0.94 6.76 -21.13
CA ASP A 20 2.08 6.24 -20.37
C ASP A 20 2.59 7.23 -19.31
N GLU A 21 2.61 8.53 -19.61
CA GLU A 21 3.05 9.58 -18.67
C GLU A 21 2.14 9.64 -17.44
N SER A 22 0.82 9.65 -17.66
CA SER A 22 -0.15 9.68 -16.56
C SER A 22 -0.12 8.41 -15.68
N ILE A 23 0.13 7.25 -16.29
CA ILE A 23 0.24 5.98 -15.54
C ILE A 23 1.54 5.91 -14.75
N GLU A 24 2.66 6.37 -15.32
CA GLU A 24 3.95 6.42 -14.62
C GLU A 24 3.88 7.37 -13.43
N ALA A 25 3.32 8.57 -13.60
CA ALA A 25 3.16 9.54 -12.52
C ALA A 25 2.31 8.96 -11.36
N LYS A 26 1.22 8.25 -11.68
CA LYS A 26 0.41 7.60 -10.64
C LYS A 26 1.16 6.44 -9.98
N TYR A 27 1.97 5.70 -10.72
CA TYR A 27 2.79 4.64 -10.15
C TYR A 27 3.84 5.18 -9.18
N GLU A 28 4.53 6.26 -9.52
CA GLU A 28 5.47 6.93 -8.63
C GLU A 28 4.78 7.41 -7.33
N GLU A 29 3.61 8.02 -7.44
CA GLU A 29 2.80 8.43 -6.28
C GLU A 29 2.43 7.24 -5.37
N ILE A 30 1.98 6.13 -5.95
CA ILE A 30 1.65 4.92 -5.20
C ILE A 30 2.92 4.32 -4.58
N TYR A 31 4.04 4.34 -5.29
CA TYR A 31 5.32 3.82 -4.80
C TYR A 31 5.79 4.59 -3.57
N GLU A 32 5.78 5.93 -3.62
CA GLU A 32 6.14 6.77 -2.48
C GLU A 32 5.21 6.52 -1.29
N ALA A 33 3.90 6.38 -1.54
CA ALA A 33 2.93 6.09 -0.48
C ALA A 33 3.13 4.70 0.15
N VAL A 34 3.51 3.68 -0.64
CA VAL A 34 3.88 2.35 -0.13
C VAL A 34 5.12 2.44 0.76
N ASP A 35 6.13 3.21 0.36
CA ASP A 35 7.38 3.37 1.13
C ASP A 35 7.11 4.02 2.49
N GLU A 36 6.41 5.16 2.50
CA GLU A 36 6.03 5.85 3.74
C GLU A 36 5.19 4.97 4.67
N ARG A 37 4.22 4.21 4.11
CA ARG A 37 3.36 3.32 4.89
C ARG A 37 4.12 2.08 5.39
N THR A 38 5.12 1.62 4.65
CA THR A 38 6.00 0.52 5.07
C THR A 38 6.80 0.94 6.30
N ASP A 39 7.38 2.13 6.31
CA ASP A 39 8.13 2.63 7.46
C ASP A 39 7.25 2.72 8.72
N TYR A 40 6.01 3.21 8.57
CA TYR A 40 5.03 3.23 9.65
C TYR A 40 4.78 1.83 10.24
N TYR A 41 4.43 0.86 9.38
CA TYR A 41 4.15 -0.50 9.85
C TYR A 41 5.38 -1.22 10.39
N TYR A 42 6.54 -0.97 9.81
CA TYR A 42 7.79 -1.54 10.28
C TYR A 42 8.09 -1.09 11.71
N GLY A 43 7.95 0.22 11.99
CA GLY A 43 8.07 0.75 13.35
C GLY A 43 7.07 0.11 14.32
N LEU A 44 5.80 -0.05 13.91
CA LEU A 44 4.79 -0.73 14.73
C LEU A 44 5.17 -2.18 15.04
N PHE A 45 5.60 -2.95 14.05
CA PHE A 45 5.93 -4.36 14.23
C PHE A 45 7.20 -4.57 15.04
N ILE A 46 8.20 -3.68 14.92
CA ILE A 46 9.37 -3.70 15.79
C ILE A 46 8.97 -3.44 17.23
N ASN A 47 8.17 -2.40 17.49
CA ASN A 47 7.73 -2.08 18.84
C ASN A 47 6.94 -3.24 19.45
N GLN A 48 6.01 -3.82 18.68
CA GLN A 48 5.26 -5.00 19.11
C GLN A 48 6.17 -6.19 19.43
N TRP A 49 7.24 -6.40 18.66
CA TRP A 49 8.19 -7.47 18.94
C TRP A 49 8.95 -7.23 20.24
N HIS A 50 9.43 -6.00 20.48
CA HIS A 50 10.13 -5.65 21.72
C HIS A 50 9.23 -5.79 22.96
N GLU A 51 7.95 -5.41 22.87
CA GLU A 51 6.98 -5.61 23.94
C GLU A 51 6.79 -7.11 24.27
N GLN A 52 6.90 -7.98 23.27
CA GLN A 52 6.78 -9.42 23.44
C GLN A 52 8.08 -10.09 23.91
N HIS A 53 9.23 -9.44 23.74
CA HIS A 53 10.56 -9.97 24.05
C HIS A 53 11.36 -8.99 24.92
N PRO A 54 10.89 -8.66 26.13
CA PRO A 54 11.61 -7.74 27.02
C PRO A 54 13.00 -8.26 27.40
N GLU A 55 13.22 -9.58 27.37
CA GLU A 55 14.52 -10.21 27.59
C GLU A 55 15.56 -9.85 26.52
N ALA A 56 15.12 -9.40 25.34
CA ALA A 56 16.00 -8.99 24.26
C ALA A 56 16.71 -7.65 24.55
N ASN A 57 16.25 -6.89 25.55
CA ASN A 57 16.84 -5.63 25.98
C ASN A 57 17.20 -4.70 24.81
N GLU A 58 16.20 -4.41 23.97
CA GLU A 58 16.28 -3.56 22.76
C GLU A 58 17.19 -4.09 21.63
N VAL A 59 17.79 -5.28 21.76
CA VAL A 59 18.61 -5.88 20.70
C VAL A 59 17.76 -6.86 19.89
N GLN A 60 17.45 -6.49 18.65
CA GLN A 60 16.68 -7.32 17.74
C GLN A 60 17.59 -8.17 16.82
N PRO A 61 17.29 -9.47 16.63
CA PRO A 61 17.94 -10.28 15.60
C PRO A 61 17.58 -9.84 14.18
N GLY A 62 18.53 -9.89 13.24
CA GLY A 62 18.31 -9.48 11.85
C GLY A 62 17.20 -10.27 11.12
N GLU A 63 16.94 -11.53 11.51
CA GLU A 63 15.81 -12.31 10.98
C GLU A 63 14.45 -11.71 11.35
N VAL A 64 14.35 -11.08 12.53
CA VAL A 64 13.13 -10.42 12.96
C VAL A 64 12.96 -9.11 12.20
N THR A 65 14.04 -8.32 12.04
CA THR A 65 14.08 -7.14 11.18
C THR A 65 13.55 -7.45 9.77
N GLY A 66 14.12 -8.45 9.09
CA GLY A 66 13.70 -8.81 7.73
C GLY A 66 12.23 -9.27 7.64
N ARG A 67 11.72 -9.93 8.68
CA ARG A 67 10.32 -10.36 8.78
C ARG A 67 9.38 -9.19 8.99
N CYS A 68 9.68 -8.32 9.95
CA CYS A 68 8.90 -7.11 10.21
C CYS A 68 8.83 -6.23 8.96
N HIS A 69 9.95 -6.06 8.24
CA HIS A 69 9.98 -5.30 7.00
C HIS A 69 9.10 -5.95 5.91
N SER A 70 9.23 -7.27 5.70
CA SER A 70 8.40 -7.98 4.71
C SER A 70 6.90 -7.89 5.03
N GLN A 71 6.53 -8.00 6.30
CA GLN A 71 5.15 -7.84 6.75
C GLN A 71 4.65 -6.41 6.57
N ALA A 72 5.49 -5.42 6.88
CA ALA A 72 5.17 -4.01 6.72
C ALA A 72 4.92 -3.65 5.26
N LEU A 73 5.81 -4.10 4.37
CA LEU A 73 5.66 -3.91 2.93
C LEU A 73 4.37 -4.54 2.41
N GLN A 74 4.08 -5.79 2.81
CA GLN A 74 2.85 -6.46 2.39
C GLN A 74 1.60 -5.68 2.85
N ARG A 75 1.58 -5.19 4.09
CA ARG A 75 0.46 -4.41 4.61
C ARG A 75 0.31 -3.07 3.91
N ALA A 76 1.41 -2.37 3.67
CA ALA A 76 1.43 -1.13 2.93
C ALA A 76 0.88 -1.33 1.51
N GLU A 77 1.32 -2.36 0.80
CA GLU A 77 0.81 -2.66 -0.55
C GLU A 77 -0.68 -3.02 -0.57
N GLU A 78 -1.17 -3.80 0.41
CA GLU A 78 -2.59 -4.12 0.56
C GLU A 78 -3.44 -2.86 0.76
N GLU A 79 -2.98 -1.93 1.61
CA GLU A 79 -3.68 -0.67 1.86
C GLU A 79 -3.64 0.27 0.66
N MET A 80 -2.50 0.42 0.00
CA MET A 80 -2.39 1.29 -1.17
C MET A 80 -3.24 0.77 -2.33
N LEU A 81 -3.36 -0.55 -2.48
CA LEU A 81 -4.28 -1.14 -3.46
C LEU A 81 -5.73 -0.78 -3.14
N GLU A 82 -6.11 -0.80 -1.86
CA GLU A 82 -7.46 -0.42 -1.46
C GLU A 82 -7.70 1.08 -1.68
N GLU A 83 -6.85 1.94 -1.14
CA GLU A 83 -7.00 3.40 -1.15
C GLU A 83 -6.95 3.99 -2.57
N TYR A 84 -6.03 3.53 -3.42
CA TYR A 84 -5.80 4.13 -4.73
C TYR A 84 -6.56 3.46 -5.87
N ILE A 85 -6.97 2.20 -5.71
CA ILE A 85 -7.60 1.42 -6.78
C ILE A 85 -9.02 1.00 -6.42
N ASN A 86 -9.18 0.20 -5.36
CA ASN A 86 -10.48 -0.43 -5.10
C ASN A 86 -11.53 0.56 -4.58
N ASP A 87 -11.16 1.44 -3.65
CA ASP A 87 -12.08 2.42 -3.05
C ASP A 87 -12.59 3.43 -4.09
N PRO A 88 -11.75 4.05 -4.94
CA PRO A 88 -12.22 4.92 -6.00
C PRO A 88 -13.22 4.22 -6.94
N ILE A 89 -12.94 2.97 -7.33
CA ILE A 89 -13.82 2.19 -8.20
C ILE A 89 -15.15 1.89 -7.50
N ARG A 90 -15.11 1.54 -6.21
CA ARG A 90 -16.31 1.30 -5.40
C ARG A 90 -17.18 2.54 -5.26
N VAL A 91 -16.56 3.69 -5.02
CA VAL A 91 -17.24 5.00 -4.95
C VAL A 91 -17.90 5.33 -6.29
N LEU A 92 -17.22 5.10 -7.42
CA LEU A 92 -17.80 5.29 -8.75
C LEU A 92 -19.03 4.41 -8.95
N ARG A 93 -18.91 3.10 -8.67
CA ARG A 93 -20.01 2.14 -8.85
C ARG A 93 -21.23 2.50 -8.02
N ASN A 94 -21.05 2.87 -6.76
CA ASN A 94 -22.15 3.26 -5.89
C ASN A 94 -22.87 4.53 -6.39
N ARG A 95 -22.14 5.50 -6.96
CA ARG A 95 -22.74 6.69 -7.57
C ARG A 95 -23.55 6.37 -8.81
N GLU A 96 -23.12 5.40 -9.61
CA GLU A 96 -23.88 4.93 -10.77
C GLU A 96 -25.16 4.22 -10.33
N GLU A 97 -25.10 3.39 -9.28
CA GLU A 97 -26.27 2.71 -8.71
C GLU A 97 -27.30 3.69 -8.14
N ASP A 98 -26.86 4.77 -7.47
CA ASP A 98 -27.75 5.82 -6.93
C ASP A 98 -28.43 6.67 -8.02
N ALA A 99 -27.93 6.64 -9.26
CA ALA A 99 -28.45 7.42 -10.39
C ALA A 99 -29.59 6.71 -11.17
N TYR A 100 -29.93 5.46 -10.81
CA TYR A 100 -30.99 4.64 -11.41
C TYR A 100 -32.17 4.44 -10.46
#